data_AF-A0A4P8HQB7-F1
#
_entry.id   AF-A0A4P8HQB7-F1
#
_cell.length_a   1.000
_cell.length_b   1.000
_cell.length_c   1.000
_cell.angle_alpha   90.00
_cell.angle_beta   90.00
_cell.angle_gamma   90.00
#
_symmetry.space_group_name_H-M   'P 1'
#
loop_
_entity.id
_entity.type
_entity.pdbx_description
1 polymer ?
#
loop_
_entity_poly.entity_id
_entity_poly.type
_entity_poly.pdbx_seq_one_letter_code
_entity_poly.pdbx_strand_id
1 'polypeptide(L)'
;MRIKMVKLRMGGVSLPSRVLGDRAAPRFGDLRILDTDDQGLRRPVKLARLMEHDSQVIRETLIDPRILWCGDNRFTLTGFERIRNRHGETVEYAQSWLCEIDTSPPDRPADTLRAAPYKDR
;
A
#
# COMPACT_ATOMS: atom_id res chain seq x y z
N MET A 1 -4.11 -8.16 3.60
CA MET A 1 -2.80 -8.66 4.06
C MET A 1 -2.00 -7.45 4.51
N ARG A 2 -1.63 -7.37 5.79
CA ARG A 2 -0.87 -6.21 6.30
C ARG A 2 0.54 -6.21 5.72
N ILE A 3 0.95 -5.08 5.19
CA ILE A 3 2.29 -4.89 4.63
C ILE A 3 2.87 -3.54 5.05
N LYS A 4 4.19 -3.51 5.12
CA LYS A 4 5.00 -2.30 4.97
C LYS A 4 5.36 -2.16 3.49
N MET A 5 5.05 -1.01 2.90
CA MET A 5 5.26 -0.73 1.48
C MET A 5 6.16 0.48 1.29
N VAL A 6 7.09 0.39 0.35
CA VAL A 6 7.93 1.49 -0.09
C VAL A 6 7.86 1.63 -1.61
N LYS A 7 7.55 2.83 -2.12
CA LYS A 7 7.64 3.13 -3.56
C LYS A 7 9.10 3.21 -4.00
N LEU A 8 9.42 2.63 -5.14
CA LEU A 8 10.75 2.63 -5.73
C LEU A 8 10.92 3.69 -6.82
N ARG A 9 9.84 4.38 -7.21
CA ARG A 9 9.87 5.52 -8.12
C ARG A 9 9.08 6.69 -7.55
N MET A 10 9.48 7.91 -7.90
CA MET A 10 8.75 9.15 -7.58
C MET A 10 8.64 9.99 -8.84
N GLY A 11 7.42 10.19 -9.33
CA GLY A 11 7.20 10.95 -10.58
C GLY A 11 7.94 10.36 -11.79
N GLY A 12 8.04 9.04 -11.87
CA GLY A 12 8.76 8.33 -12.93
C GLY A 12 10.26 8.14 -12.71
N VAL A 13 10.86 8.82 -11.73
CA VAL A 13 12.29 8.72 -11.43
C VAL A 13 12.57 7.55 -10.48
N SER A 14 13.52 6.68 -10.84
CA SER A 14 13.98 5.58 -9.96
C SER A 14 14.64 6.12 -8.70
N LEU A 15 14.20 5.64 -7.54
CA LEU A 15 14.85 5.94 -6.27
C LEU A 15 16.05 5.00 -6.07
N PRO A 16 17.26 5.54 -5.83
CA PRO A 16 18.43 4.72 -5.48
C PRO A 16 18.21 3.96 -4.17
N SER A 17 18.78 2.76 -4.02
CA SER A 17 18.62 1.93 -2.82
C SER A 17 19.03 2.62 -1.52
N ARG A 18 20.02 3.52 -1.57
CA ARG A 18 20.47 4.32 -0.40
C ARG A 18 19.41 5.34 0.06
N VAL A 19 18.51 5.74 -0.82
CA VAL A 19 17.44 6.72 -0.57
C VAL A 19 16.19 6.08 0.06
N LEU A 20 16.07 4.75 -0.03
CA LEU A 20 14.95 4.00 0.54
C LEU A 20 14.94 4.02 2.08
N GLY A 21 16.09 4.26 2.72
CA GLY A 21 16.19 4.41 4.18
C GLY A 21 15.68 5.76 4.69
N ASP A 22 16.09 6.85 4.05
CA ASP A 22 15.90 8.21 4.61
C ASP A 22 14.75 9.02 3.96
N ARG A 23 14.39 8.77 2.69
CA ARG A 23 13.35 9.55 1.99
C ARG A 23 12.11 8.76 1.60
N ALA A 24 12.24 7.45 1.48
CA ALA A 24 11.09 6.63 1.11
C ALA A 24 10.29 6.31 2.37
N ALA A 25 9.42 7.24 2.77
CA ALA A 25 8.56 7.09 3.93
C ALA A 25 7.75 5.79 3.77
N PRO A 26 7.99 4.76 4.61
CA PRO A 26 7.26 3.52 4.51
C PRO A 26 5.78 3.76 4.79
N ARG A 27 4.93 3.14 3.98
CA ARG A 27 3.48 3.17 4.14
C ARG A 27 3.02 1.83 4.68
N PHE A 28 2.25 1.87 5.75
CA PHE A 28 1.65 0.69 6.36
C PHE A 28 0.17 0.62 5.99
N GLY A 29 -0.32 -0.59 5.82
CA GLY A 29 -1.71 -0.82 5.48
C GLY A 29 -2.01 -2.21 4.97
N ASP A 30 -3.24 -2.41 4.51
CA ASP A 30 -3.71 -3.67 3.95
C ASP A 30 -3.54 -3.70 2.44
N LEU A 31 -2.68 -4.60 1.95
CA LEU A 31 -2.62 -4.92 0.53
C LEU A 31 -3.85 -5.74 0.13
N ARG A 32 -4.51 -5.28 -0.94
CA ARG A 32 -5.58 -5.98 -1.66
C ARG A 32 -5.25 -6.05 -3.14
N ILE A 33 -5.35 -7.24 -3.73
CA ILE A 33 -5.27 -7.46 -5.18
C ILE A 33 -6.68 -7.78 -5.66
N LEU A 34 -7.16 -7.07 -6.68
CA LEU A 34 -8.50 -7.24 -7.23
C LEU A 34 -8.51 -7.00 -8.74
N ASP A 35 -9.43 -7.65 -9.44
CA ASP A 35 -9.75 -7.30 -10.81
C ASP A 35 -10.92 -6.30 -10.81
N THR A 36 -10.83 -5.26 -11.64
CA THR A 36 -11.87 -4.25 -11.82
C THR A 36 -12.20 -4.12 -13.31
N ASP A 37 -13.46 -3.93 -13.65
CA ASP A 37 -13.93 -3.48 -14.95
C ASP A 37 -13.75 -1.96 -15.05
N ASP A 38 -12.91 -1.49 -15.98
CA ASP A 38 -12.44 -0.10 -15.92
C ASP A 38 -13.44 0.95 -16.44
N GLN A 39 -13.58 2.04 -15.66
CA GLN A 39 -14.12 3.36 -16.02
C GLN A 39 -13.14 4.12 -16.94
N GLY A 40 -12.65 3.51 -18.03
CA GLY A 40 -11.75 4.18 -18.98
C GLY A 40 -11.05 3.30 -20.03
N LEU A 41 -10.58 2.11 -19.68
CA LEU A 41 -9.75 1.23 -20.53
C LEU A 41 -10.52 0.12 -21.25
N ARG A 42 -11.86 0.06 -21.08
CA ARG A 42 -12.78 -0.91 -21.72
C ARG A 42 -12.37 -2.38 -21.59
N ARG A 43 -11.62 -2.73 -20.54
CA ARG A 43 -11.23 -4.11 -20.23
C ARG A 43 -11.15 -4.34 -18.73
N PRO A 44 -11.26 -5.59 -18.26
CA PRO A 44 -10.84 -5.95 -16.90
C PRO A 44 -9.36 -5.63 -16.70
N VAL A 45 -9.04 -4.97 -15.60
CA VAL A 45 -7.69 -4.55 -15.22
C VAL A 45 -7.42 -5.04 -13.80
N LYS A 46 -6.24 -5.59 -13.56
CA LYS A 46 -5.81 -5.98 -12.22
C LYS A 46 -5.29 -4.75 -11.49
N LEU A 47 -5.66 -4.58 -10.22
CA LEU A 47 -5.16 -3.53 -9.35
C LEU A 47 -4.52 -4.12 -8.11
N ALA A 48 -3.45 -3.49 -7.65
CA ALA A 48 -2.96 -3.62 -6.29
C ALA A 48 -3.27 -2.32 -5.55
N ARG A 49 -3.98 -2.42 -4.42
CA ARG A 49 -4.29 -1.26 -3.57
C ARG A 49 -3.69 -1.46 -2.20
N LEU A 50 -2.98 -0.43 -1.73
CA LEU A 50 -2.67 -0.31 -0.31
C LEU A 50 -3.81 0.48 0.33
N MET A 51 -4.57 -0.21 1.17
CA MET A 51 -5.63 0.39 1.97
C MET A 51 -5.05 0.87 3.30
N GLU A 52 -5.60 1.93 3.88
CA GLU A 52 -5.38 2.19 5.30
C GLU A 52 -5.96 1.01 6.13
N HIS A 53 -5.28 0.69 7.23
CA HIS A 53 -5.62 -0.50 8.03
C HIS A 53 -7.05 -0.39 8.57
N ASP A 54 -7.80 -1.49 8.45
CA ASP A 54 -9.20 -1.59 8.86
C ASP A 54 -10.13 -0.51 8.29
N SER A 55 -9.80 0.06 7.13
CA SER A 55 -10.61 1.09 6.48
C SER A 55 -10.86 0.78 4.99
N GLN A 56 -11.71 1.58 4.34
CA GLN A 56 -11.91 1.56 2.89
C GLN A 56 -11.15 2.68 2.17
N VAL A 57 -10.31 3.42 2.89
CA VAL A 57 -9.51 4.53 2.34
C VAL A 57 -8.34 3.94 1.55
N ILE A 58 -8.30 4.24 0.25
CA ILE A 58 -7.21 3.84 -0.64
C ILE A 58 -6.07 4.84 -0.44
N ARG A 59 -4.90 4.35 0.02
CA ARG A 59 -3.69 5.17 0.15
C ARG A 59 -2.88 5.21 -1.13
N GLU A 60 -2.76 4.06 -1.79
CA GLU A 60 -1.96 3.91 -3.00
C GLU A 60 -2.61 2.88 -3.95
N THR A 61 -2.45 3.09 -5.25
CA THR A 61 -2.92 2.16 -6.30
C THR A 61 -1.81 1.91 -7.31
N LEU A 62 -1.61 0.64 -7.65
CA LEU A 62 -0.76 0.19 -8.75
C LEU A 62 -1.62 -0.54 -9.77
N ILE A 63 -1.53 -0.11 -11.02
CA ILE A 63 -2.31 -0.61 -12.15
C ILE A 63 -1.51 -1.71 -12.86
N ASP A 64 -2.20 -2.76 -13.30
CA ASP A 64 -1.63 -3.94 -13.96
C ASP A 64 -0.42 -4.52 -13.19
N PRO A 65 -0.57 -4.79 -11.87
CA PRO A 65 0.54 -5.23 -11.05
C PRO A 65 1.02 -6.62 -11.46
N ARG A 66 2.35 -6.79 -11.46
CA ARG A 66 3.05 -8.06 -11.65
C ARG A 66 4.05 -8.24 -10.51
N ILE A 67 4.29 -9.49 -10.13
CA ILE A 67 5.37 -9.83 -9.20
C ILE A 67 6.68 -9.78 -10.00
N LEU A 68 7.60 -8.90 -9.59
CA LEU A 68 8.95 -8.82 -10.14
C LEU A 68 9.90 -9.79 -9.43
N TRP A 69 9.75 -9.92 -8.12
CA TRP A 69 10.55 -10.80 -7.26
C TRP A 69 9.76 -11.14 -6.00
N CYS A 70 10.00 -12.31 -5.41
CA CYS A 70 9.42 -12.75 -4.13
C CYS A 70 10.42 -13.66 -3.42
N GLY A 71 10.63 -13.44 -2.12
CA GLY A 71 11.50 -14.25 -1.27
C GLY A 71 11.33 -13.91 0.21
N ASP A 72 11.43 -14.92 1.07
CA ASP A 72 11.17 -14.82 2.51
C ASP A 72 9.81 -14.14 2.81
N ASN A 73 9.82 -12.99 3.49
CA ASN A 73 8.65 -12.17 3.82
C ASN A 73 8.54 -10.92 2.93
N ARG A 74 9.30 -10.84 1.84
CA ARG A 74 9.35 -9.67 0.95
C ARG A 74 9.02 -10.03 -0.49
N PHE A 75 8.45 -9.06 -1.18
CA PHE A 75 8.17 -9.17 -2.61
C PHE A 75 8.13 -7.79 -3.24
N THR A 76 8.37 -7.73 -4.54
CA THR A 76 8.30 -6.50 -5.31
C THR A 76 7.15 -6.60 -6.29
N LEU A 77 6.19 -5.68 -6.20
CA LEU A 77 5.19 -5.48 -7.23
C LEU A 77 5.68 -4.41 -8.21
N THR A 78 5.39 -4.59 -9.49
CA THR A 78 5.66 -3.58 -10.52
C THR A 78 4.45 -3.42 -11.42
N GLY A 79 4.21 -2.19 -11.88
CA GLY A 79 3.04 -1.83 -12.69
C GLY A 79 3.10 -0.35 -13.03
N PHE A 80 1.93 0.30 -13.07
CA PHE A 80 1.81 1.72 -13.39
C PHE A 80 1.15 2.51 -12.26
N GLU A 81 1.61 3.74 -12.06
CA GLU A 81 0.98 4.72 -11.18
C GLU A 81 0.42 5.86 -12.03
N ARG A 82 -0.80 6.29 -11.70
CA ARG A 82 -1.43 7.49 -12.28
C ARG A 82 -1.49 8.58 -11.22
N ILE A 83 -0.94 9.74 -11.54
CA ILE A 83 -1.06 10.94 -10.69
C ILE A 83 -1.55 12.13 -11.50
N ARG A 84 -1.99 13.18 -10.81
CA ARG A 84 -2.13 14.51 -11.40
C ARG A 84 -0.81 15.26 -11.24
N ASN A 85 -0.24 15.74 -12.34
CA ASN A 85 0.95 16.57 -12.27
C ASN A 85 0.60 18.01 -11.84
N ARG A 86 1.62 18.87 -11.70
CA ARG A 86 1.44 20.30 -11.34
C ARG A 86 0.61 21.12 -12.33
N HIS A 87 0.45 20.63 -13.56
CA HIS A 87 -0.37 21.25 -14.62
C HIS A 87 -1.80 20.69 -14.64
N GLY A 88 -2.16 19.80 -13.71
CA GLY A 88 -3.48 19.18 -13.64
C GLY A 88 -3.67 18.02 -14.64
N GLU A 89 -2.65 17.64 -15.39
CA GLU A 89 -2.73 16.55 -16.36
C GLU A 89 -2.57 15.20 -15.64
N THR A 90 -3.30 14.19 -16.12
CA THR A 90 -3.07 12.82 -15.68
C THR A 90 -1.82 12.29 -16.37
N VAL A 91 -0.82 11.93 -15.58
CA VAL A 91 0.38 11.25 -16.06
C VAL A 91 0.39 9.83 -15.54
N GLU A 92 0.80 8.90 -16.40
CA GLU A 92 1.01 7.50 -16.08
C GLU A 92 2.49 7.17 -16.24
N TYR A 93 3.07 6.52 -15.24
CA TYR A 93 4.47 6.09 -15.30
C TYR A 93 4.67 4.75 -14.63
N ALA A 94 5.73 4.04 -15.03
CA ALA A 94 6.12 2.79 -14.41
C ALA A 94 6.42 3.01 -12.92
N GLN A 95 5.92 2.13 -12.05
CA GLN A 95 6.10 2.18 -10.61
C GLN A 95 6.38 0.78 -10.09
N SER A 96 7.17 0.70 -9.01
CA SER A 96 7.40 -0.55 -8.30
C SER A 96 7.29 -0.33 -6.79
N TRP A 97 6.69 -1.27 -6.09
CA TRP A 97 6.54 -1.26 -4.64
C TRP A 97 7.37 -2.39 -4.05
N LEU A 98 8.30 -2.07 -3.16
CA LEU A 98 8.91 -3.05 -2.28
C LEU A 98 7.98 -3.27 -1.09
N CYS A 99 7.50 -4.49 -0.95
CA CYS A 99 6.58 -4.90 0.09
C CYS A 99 7.27 -5.84 1.06
N GLU A 100 7.01 -5.65 2.34
CA GLU A 100 7.36 -6.58 3.42
C GLU A 100 6.08 -6.94 4.16
N ILE A 101 5.83 -8.24 4.34
CA ILE A 101 4.66 -8.74 5.06
C ILE A 101 4.84 -8.40 6.54
N ASP A 102 3.86 -7.70 7.10
CA ASP A 102 3.82 -7.44 8.53
C ASP A 102 3.21 -8.64 9.26
N THR A 103 4.08 -9.38 9.95
CA THR A 103 3.71 -10.57 10.74
C THR A 103 3.57 -10.25 12.22
N SER A 104 3.58 -8.98 12.61
CA SER A 104 3.29 -8.59 14.00
C SER A 104 1.88 -9.07 14.39
N PRO A 105 1.59 -9.35 15.67
CA PRO A 105 0.23 -9.61 16.11
C PRO A 105 -0.70 -8.42 15.73
N PRO A 106 -2.02 -8.64 15.54
CA PRO A 106 -2.93 -7.50 15.48
C PRO A 106 -2.79 -6.69 16.78
N ASP A 107 -2.78 -5.36 16.67
CA ASP A 107 -2.77 -4.50 17.84
C ASP A 107 -3.96 -4.88 18.70
N ARG A 108 -3.69 -5.46 19.87
CA ARG A 108 -4.74 -5.84 20.81
C ARG A 108 -5.42 -4.52 21.19
N PRO A 109 -6.73 -4.33 20.95
CA PRO A 109 -7.39 -3.11 21.39
C PRO A 109 -7.10 -2.97 22.88
N ALA A 110 -6.59 -1.80 23.29
CA ALA A 110 -6.28 -1.52 24.68
C ALA A 110 -7.51 -1.92 25.50
N ASP A 111 -7.36 -2.93 26.34
CA ASP A 111 -8.44 -3.52 27.11
C ASP A 111 -8.90 -2.48 28.13
N THR A 112 -9.73 -1.54 27.70
CA THR A 112 -10.39 -0.56 28.58
C THR A 112 -11.61 -1.21 29.22
N LEU A 113 -11.43 -2.42 29.77
CA LEU A 113 -12.18 -2.87 30.92
C LEU A 113 -11.35 -2.52 32.17
N ARG A 114 -11.18 -1.22 32.41
CA ARG A 114 -11.03 -0.76 33.80
C ARG A 114 -12.35 -1.10 34.47
N ALA A 115 -12.37 -2.23 35.17
CA ALA A 115 -13.39 -2.58 36.12
C ALA A 115 -13.71 -1.33 36.95
N ALA A 116 -14.86 -0.72 36.70
CA ALA A 116 -15.44 0.19 37.67
C ALA A 116 -15.73 -0.69 38.90
N PRO A 117 -15.18 -0.38 40.09
CA PRO A 117 -15.54 -1.15 41.26
C PRO A 117 -17.05 -0.98 41.46
N TYR A 118 -17.76 -2.11 41.44
CA TYR A 118 -19.15 -2.19 41.83
C TYR A 118 -19.26 -1.58 43.23
N LYS A 119 -19.91 -0.42 43.33
CA LYS A 119 -20.17 0.22 44.62
C LYS A 119 -21.30 -0.56 45.28
N ASP A 120 -20.96 -1.37 46.28
CA ASP A 120 -21.92 -1.79 47.28
C ASP A 120 -22.19 -0.63 48.25
N ARG A 121 -23.48 -0.39 48.47
CA ARG A 121 -24.16 0.50 49.43
C ARG A 121 -24.56 1.89 48.96
#